data_AF-A0AAQ2Q7Q1-F1
#
_entry.id   AF-A0AAQ2Q7Q1-F1
#
_cell.length_a   1.000
_cell.length_b   1.000
_cell.length_c   1.000
_cell.angle_alpha   90.00
_cell.angle_beta   90.00
_cell.angle_gamma   90.00
#
_symmetry.space_group_name_H-M   'P 1'
#
loop_
_entity.id
_entity.type
_entity.pdbx_description
1 polymer ?
#
loop_
_entity_poly.entity_id
_entity_poly.type
_entity_poly.pdbx_seq_one_letter_code
_entity_poly.pdbx_strand_id
1 'polypeptide(L)'
;MPFTQRNWTNVWQDTRIGDEPLNRLNVKDYPIVLTDDGAIDEKWLIKFTSSSQFELYGQTLGFVLKTDTLQDLAPINPSTKKPYFTIPKQAFGADTPWSVQEVVRFNTWGTLLPVWVICAVQPSADNPKGSDGYTQVLFGDTTEI
;
A
#
# COMPACT_ATOMS: atom_id res chain seq x y z
N MET A 1 -2.57 11.46 -2.94
CA MET A 1 -1.46 11.71 -3.87
C MET A 1 -0.16 11.66 -3.10
N PRO A 2 0.93 11.09 -3.63
CA PRO A 2 2.20 11.03 -2.94
C PRO A 2 2.76 12.43 -2.66
N PHE A 3 3.44 12.58 -1.54
CA PHE A 3 4.12 13.82 -1.17
C PHE A 3 5.51 13.54 -0.62
N THR A 4 6.41 14.48 -0.86
CA THR A 4 7.81 14.42 -0.39
C THR A 4 8.02 15.31 0.82
N GLN A 5 8.85 14.90 1.76
CA GLN A 5 9.28 15.69 2.92
C GLN A 5 10.80 15.66 3.01
N ARG A 6 11.39 16.74 3.52
CA ARG A 6 12.85 16.81 3.71
C ARG A 6 13.36 15.80 4.73
N ASN A 7 12.59 15.52 5.78
CA ASN A 7 12.96 14.59 6.84
C ASN A 7 11.74 13.81 7.34
N TRP A 8 11.97 12.59 7.82
CA TRP A 8 10.97 11.84 8.56
C TRP A 8 10.72 12.45 9.95
N THR A 9 9.47 12.68 10.30
CA THR A 9 9.08 13.36 11.55
C THR A 9 8.56 12.41 12.64
N ASN A 10 8.69 11.09 12.44
CA ASN A 10 8.12 10.05 13.33
C ASN A 10 6.58 10.09 13.48
N VAL A 11 5.88 10.75 12.55
CA VAL A 11 4.42 10.86 12.58
C VAL A 11 3.83 10.35 11.27
N TRP A 12 2.98 9.32 11.37
CA TRP A 12 2.24 8.79 10.23
C TRP A 12 0.98 9.61 9.97
N GLN A 13 0.95 10.35 8.86
CA GLN A 13 -0.21 11.11 8.43
C GLN A 13 -0.29 11.20 6.90
N ASP A 14 -1.43 11.68 6.41
CA ASP A 14 -1.80 11.71 4.99
C ASP A 14 -1.49 13.05 4.32
N THR A 15 -0.93 13.98 5.09
CA THR A 15 -0.49 15.30 4.65
C THR A 15 0.99 15.50 4.96
N ARG A 16 1.61 16.51 4.36
CA ARG A 16 3.00 16.88 4.62
C ARG A 16 3.15 17.54 6.00
N ILE A 17 4.19 17.18 6.76
CA ILE A 17 4.75 18.03 7.83
C ILE A 17 6.07 18.64 7.33
N GLY A 18 6.23 19.96 7.48
CA GLY A 18 7.45 20.68 7.16
C GLY A 18 7.62 21.02 5.68
N ASP A 19 8.86 21.30 5.29
CA ASP A 19 9.19 21.84 3.97
C ASP A 19 8.98 20.83 2.84
N GLU A 20 8.54 21.36 1.68
CA GLU A 20 8.50 20.66 0.40
C GLU A 20 9.89 20.68 -0.26
N PRO A 21 10.52 19.51 -0.48
CA PRO A 21 11.67 19.42 -1.38
C PRO A 21 11.25 19.68 -2.83
N LEU A 22 12.19 20.15 -3.66
CA LEU A 22 11.97 20.29 -5.10
C LEU A 22 11.77 18.93 -5.78
N ASN A 23 12.45 17.89 -5.27
CA ASN A 23 12.30 16.52 -5.74
C ASN A 23 10.92 15.97 -5.40
N ARG A 24 10.26 15.38 -6.39
CA ARG A 24 8.93 14.77 -6.27
C ARG A 24 8.90 13.48 -7.09
N LEU A 25 8.20 12.48 -6.55
CA LEU A 25 7.93 11.25 -7.29
C LEU A 25 6.96 11.57 -8.45
N ASN A 26 7.38 11.32 -9.70
CA ASN A 26 6.58 11.60 -10.88
C ASN A 26 5.55 10.49 -11.12
N VAL A 27 4.51 10.45 -10.29
CA VAL A 27 3.40 9.50 -10.43
C VAL A 27 2.37 9.88 -11.48
N LYS A 28 2.50 11.07 -12.07
CA LYS A 28 1.58 11.52 -13.12
C LYS A 28 1.89 10.82 -14.43
N ASP A 29 3.17 10.79 -14.80
CA ASP A 29 3.61 10.13 -16.03
C ASP A 29 3.93 8.65 -15.79
N TYR A 30 4.31 8.28 -14.56
CA TYR A 30 4.64 6.92 -14.14
C TYR A 30 3.82 6.50 -12.93
N PRO A 31 2.55 6.13 -13.11
CA PRO A 31 1.64 5.84 -12.00
C PRO A 31 2.11 4.66 -11.15
N ILE A 32 1.78 4.72 -9.86
CA ILE A 32 1.94 3.58 -8.96
C ILE A 32 0.90 2.54 -9.38
N VAL A 33 1.36 1.35 -9.75
CA VAL A 33 0.50 0.25 -10.16
C VAL A 33 0.23 -0.63 -8.94
N LEU A 34 -1.05 -0.88 -8.67
CA LEU A 34 -1.48 -1.83 -7.64
C LEU A 34 -2.09 -3.04 -8.34
N THR A 35 -1.89 -4.22 -7.76
CA THR A 35 -2.59 -5.44 -8.16
C THR A 35 -3.55 -5.83 -7.04
N ASP A 36 -4.77 -6.24 -7.40
CA ASP A 36 -5.84 -6.55 -6.43
C ASP A 36 -5.41 -7.65 -5.42
N ASP A 37 -4.63 -8.63 -5.89
CA ASP A 37 -4.16 -9.75 -5.07
C ASP A 37 -2.92 -9.41 -4.22
N GLY A 38 -2.30 -8.26 -4.43
CA GLY A 38 -1.06 -7.86 -3.77
C GLY A 38 -1.23 -6.72 -2.77
N ALA A 39 -2.12 -5.79 -3.10
CA ALA A 39 -2.32 -4.54 -2.38
C ALA A 39 -2.90 -4.73 -0.97
N ILE A 40 -2.42 -3.92 -0.04
CA ILE A 40 -2.90 -3.83 1.34
C ILE A 40 -3.23 -2.39 1.70
N ASP A 41 -4.11 -2.20 2.68
CA ASP A 41 -4.31 -0.91 3.33
C ASP A 41 -3.06 -0.58 4.16
N GLU A 42 -2.22 0.31 3.64
CA GLU A 42 -0.96 0.65 4.28
C GLU A 42 -0.51 2.06 3.95
N LYS A 43 0.16 2.69 4.91
CA LYS A 43 0.88 3.94 4.69
C LYS A 43 2.34 3.61 4.48
N TRP A 44 2.90 4.08 3.38
CA TRP A 44 4.26 3.78 2.96
C TRP A 44 5.18 4.97 3.17
N LEU A 45 6.43 4.65 3.50
CA LEU A 45 7.53 5.57 3.67
C LEU A 45 8.73 5.04 2.89
N ILE A 46 9.12 5.75 1.85
CA ILE A 46 10.44 5.58 1.22
C ILE A 46 11.37 6.58 1.89
N LYS A 47 12.47 6.11 2.47
CA LYS A 47 13.49 6.95 3.12
C LYS A 47 14.82 6.83 2.40
N PHE A 48 15.29 7.93 1.82
CA PHE A 48 16.55 7.96 1.10
C PHE A 48 17.75 7.92 2.05
N THR A 49 18.64 6.95 1.84
CA THR A 49 19.91 6.78 2.57
C THR A 49 21.09 7.32 1.78
N SER A 50 20.95 7.45 0.47
CA SER A 50 21.90 8.11 -0.43
C SER A 50 21.13 8.78 -1.59
N SER A 51 21.85 9.28 -2.60
CA SER A 51 21.24 9.86 -3.80
C SER A 51 20.44 8.88 -4.64
N SER A 52 20.71 7.58 -4.51
CA SER A 52 20.04 6.53 -5.27
C SER A 52 19.53 5.37 -4.41
N GLN A 53 20.01 5.21 -3.18
CA GLN A 53 19.59 4.12 -2.29
C GLN A 53 18.57 4.58 -1.28
N PHE A 54 17.56 3.74 -1.03
CA PHE A 54 16.51 4.01 -0.07
C PHE A 54 16.02 2.75 0.65
N GLU A 55 15.35 2.99 1.77
CA GLU A 55 14.69 1.98 2.60
C GLU A 55 13.18 2.19 2.51
N LEU A 56 12.44 1.09 2.36
CA LEU A 56 10.98 1.09 2.33
C LEU A 56 10.43 0.62 3.69
N TYR A 57 9.52 1.40 4.25
CA TYR A 57 8.79 1.06 5.46
C TYR A 57 7.27 1.14 5.24
N GLY A 58 6.52 0.19 5.82
CA GLY A 58 5.08 0.30 6.05
C GLY A 58 4.79 0.72 7.48
N GLN A 59 3.67 1.41 7.74
CA GLN A 59 3.26 1.78 9.10
C GLN A 59 3.05 0.56 9.97
N THR A 60 2.40 -0.48 9.43
CA THR A 60 2.11 -1.73 10.14
C THR A 60 3.19 -2.77 9.92
N LEU A 61 3.79 -2.81 8.71
CA LEU A 61 4.82 -3.78 8.35
C LEU A 61 6.20 -3.47 8.92
N GLY A 62 6.50 -2.20 9.22
CA GLY A 62 7.86 -1.77 9.55
C GLY A 62 8.77 -1.85 8.34
N PHE A 63 10.04 -2.24 8.54
CA PHE A 63 11.02 -2.35 7.45
C PHE A 63 10.63 -3.47 6.47
N VAL A 64 10.49 -3.12 5.20
CA VAL A 64 10.09 -4.08 4.15
C VAL A 64 11.29 -4.50 3.31
N LEU A 65 12.03 -3.52 2.77
CA LEU A 65 13.24 -3.79 2.00
C LEU A 65 14.14 -2.56 1.90
N LYS A 66 15.36 -2.78 1.41
CA LYS A 66 16.29 -1.74 0.99
C LYS A 66 16.65 -1.97 -0.47
N THR A 67 16.56 -0.93 -1.29
CA THR A 67 16.85 -1.01 -2.73
C THR A 67 17.34 0.34 -3.26
N ASP A 68 17.41 0.48 -4.57
CA ASP A 68 17.82 1.70 -5.26
C ASP A 68 16.77 2.19 -6.27
N THR A 69 17.00 3.39 -6.81
CA THR A 69 16.19 4.04 -7.84
C THR A 69 16.49 3.55 -9.26
N LEU A 70 17.40 2.59 -9.44
CA LEU A 70 17.82 2.09 -10.75
C LEU A 70 16.93 0.95 -11.26
N GLN A 71 16.15 0.35 -10.37
CA GLN A 71 15.22 -0.74 -10.63
C GLN A 71 13.79 -0.35 -10.22
N ASP A 72 12.80 -1.06 -10.77
CA ASP A 72 11.41 -0.86 -10.37
C ASP A 72 11.23 -1.33 -8.91
N LEU A 73 10.53 -0.52 -8.12
CA LEU A 73 10.22 -0.85 -6.73
C LEU A 73 8.96 -1.72 -6.70
N ALA A 74 9.14 -3.03 -6.53
CA ALA A 74 8.05 -4.02 -6.47
C ALA A 74 8.22 -4.96 -5.25
N PRO A 75 8.01 -4.47 -4.01
CA PRO A 75 8.13 -5.30 -2.80
C PRO A 75 7.12 -6.46 -2.81
N ILE A 76 7.59 -7.69 -2.62
CA ILE A 76 6.74 -8.89 -2.66
C ILE A 76 5.97 -9.08 -1.34
N ASN A 77 4.66 -9.26 -1.46
CA ASN A 77 3.79 -9.68 -0.37
C ASN A 77 4.03 -11.18 -0.07
N PRO A 78 4.51 -11.55 1.13
CA PRO A 78 4.81 -12.94 1.46
C PRO A 78 3.56 -13.83 1.50
N SER A 79 2.38 -13.26 1.72
CA SER A 79 1.10 -13.98 1.79
C SER A 79 0.58 -14.38 0.41
N THR A 80 0.72 -13.51 -0.59
CA THR A 80 0.13 -13.72 -1.93
C THR A 80 1.17 -13.96 -3.02
N LYS A 81 2.46 -13.77 -2.72
CA LYS A 81 3.60 -13.86 -3.66
C LYS A 81 3.55 -12.88 -4.83
N LYS A 82 2.63 -11.93 -4.79
CA LYS A 82 2.52 -10.81 -5.74
C LYS A 82 3.11 -9.54 -5.10
N PRO A 83 3.54 -8.53 -5.88
CA PRO A 83 3.98 -7.26 -5.31
C PRO A 83 2.86 -6.53 -4.57
N TYR A 84 3.17 -5.81 -3.48
CA TYR A 84 2.19 -4.92 -2.83
C TYR A 84 1.74 -3.79 -3.76
N PHE A 85 2.69 -3.25 -4.50
CA PHE A 85 2.55 -2.22 -5.51
C PHE A 85 3.83 -2.23 -6.36
N THR A 86 3.78 -1.59 -7.52
CA THR A 86 4.94 -1.39 -8.40
C THR A 86 5.10 0.09 -8.69
N ILE A 87 6.28 0.63 -8.43
CA ILE A 87 6.69 1.98 -8.86
C ILE A 87 7.76 1.83 -9.93
N PRO A 88 7.50 2.26 -11.19
CA PRO A 88 8.50 2.25 -12.23
C PRO A 88 9.70 3.12 -11.85
N LYS A 89 10.92 2.67 -12.15
CA LYS A 89 12.16 3.40 -11.83
C LYS A 89 12.16 4.85 -12.35
N GLN A 90 11.50 5.08 -13.48
CA GLN A 90 11.38 6.40 -14.10
C GLN A 90 10.62 7.40 -13.23
N ALA A 91 9.74 6.93 -12.34
CA ALA A 91 9.00 7.78 -11.40
C ALA A 91 9.95 8.51 -10.42
N PHE A 92 11.12 7.95 -10.13
CA PHE A 92 12.14 8.56 -9.27
C PHE A 92 12.95 9.66 -9.96
N GLY A 93 12.75 9.86 -11.26
CA GLY A 93 13.53 10.77 -12.09
C GLY A 93 14.85 10.13 -12.54
N ALA A 94 15.20 10.32 -13.82
CA ALA A 94 16.53 9.96 -14.31
C ALA A 94 17.54 10.97 -13.74
N ASP A 95 18.61 10.48 -13.12
CA ASP A 95 19.74 11.27 -12.61
C ASP A 95 19.37 12.39 -11.62
N THR A 96 18.18 12.35 -11.01
CA THR A 96 17.78 13.31 -9.98
C THR A 96 18.35 12.84 -8.64
N PRO A 97 19.36 13.52 -8.07
CA PRO A 97 19.92 13.09 -6.80
C PRO A 97 18.93 13.41 -5.70
N TRP A 98 18.37 12.37 -5.10
CA TRP A 98 17.63 12.49 -3.86
C TRP A 98 18.58 12.91 -2.73
N SER A 99 18.12 13.71 -1.79
CA SER A 99 18.95 14.06 -0.64
C SER A 99 18.81 12.99 0.45
N VAL A 100 19.90 12.75 1.20
CA VAL A 100 19.85 11.85 2.36
C VAL A 100 18.80 12.36 3.36
N GLN A 101 18.03 11.44 3.94
CA GLN A 101 16.86 11.69 4.80
C GLN A 101 15.61 12.25 4.12
N GLU A 102 15.63 12.57 2.81
CA GLU A 102 14.40 12.84 2.10
C GLU A 102 13.47 11.63 2.17
N VAL A 103 12.18 11.90 2.24
CA VAL A 103 11.17 10.85 2.29
C VAL A 103 10.05 11.08 1.32
N VAL A 104 9.56 9.99 0.72
CA VAL A 104 8.32 9.97 -0.08
C VAL A 104 7.27 9.21 0.70
N ARG A 105 6.07 9.79 0.79
CA ARG A 105 4.93 9.27 1.52
C ARG A 105 3.77 9.04 0.57
N PHE A 106 3.13 7.89 0.68
CA PHE A 106 1.92 7.56 -0.06
C PHE A 106 1.15 6.46 0.66
N ASN A 107 -0.13 6.33 0.33
CA ASN A 107 -0.99 5.30 0.89
C ASN A 107 -1.42 4.38 -0.25
N THR A 108 -1.52 3.09 0.06
CA THR A 108 -2.23 2.11 -0.76
C THR A 108 -3.50 1.72 -0.04
N TRP A 109 -4.52 1.38 -0.83
CA TRP A 109 -5.73 0.75 -0.33
C TRP A 109 -5.81 -0.65 -0.91
N GLY A 110 -6.00 -1.64 -0.04
CA GLY A 110 -6.16 -3.02 -0.43
C GLY A 110 -7.59 -3.31 -0.83
N THR A 111 -7.76 -4.34 -1.66
CA THR A 111 -9.09 -4.82 -2.09
C THR A 111 -9.70 -5.82 -1.10
N LEU A 112 -8.93 -6.23 -0.08
CA LEU A 112 -9.34 -7.15 0.98
C LEU A 112 -10.38 -6.50 1.90
N LEU A 113 -11.66 -6.60 1.53
CA LEU A 113 -12.78 -6.25 2.40
C LEU A 113 -13.17 -7.49 3.24
N PRO A 114 -12.90 -7.53 4.55
CA PRO A 114 -13.34 -8.64 5.38
C PRO A 114 -14.86 -8.62 5.52
N VAL A 115 -15.53 -9.66 5.00
CA VAL A 115 -16.98 -9.84 5.16
C VAL A 115 -17.23 -10.70 6.40
N TRP A 116 -18.04 -10.17 7.32
CA TRP A 116 -18.47 -10.88 8.51
C TRP A 116 -19.93 -11.30 8.34
N VAL A 117 -20.21 -12.59 8.51
CA VAL A 117 -21.57 -13.12 8.49
C VAL A 117 -22.00 -13.46 9.90
N ILE A 118 -23.11 -12.86 10.34
CA ILE A 118 -23.71 -13.15 11.64
C ILE A 118 -25.10 -13.73 11.39
N CYS A 119 -25.36 -14.91 11.94
CA CYS A 119 -26.70 -15.47 12.03
C CYS A 119 -27.28 -15.15 13.41
N ALA A 120 -28.44 -14.51 13.44
CA ALA A 120 -29.23 -14.34 14.66
C ALA A 120 -30.52 -15.15 14.52
N VAL A 121 -30.83 -15.95 15.54
CA VAL A 121 -32.10 -16.69 15.63
C VAL A 121 -32.97 -15.99 16.65
N GLN A 122 -34.22 -15.68 16.28
CA GLN A 122 -35.18 -15.15 17.23
C GLN A 122 -35.57 -16.26 18.23
N PRO A 123 -35.47 -16.03 19.55
CA PRO A 123 -35.93 -17.00 20.53
C PRO A 123 -37.44 -17.22 20.38
N SER A 124 -37.84 -18.48 20.23
CA SER A 124 -39.22 -18.94 20.09
C SER A 124 -39.46 -20.08 21.07
N ALA A 125 -40.70 -20.22 21.55
CA ALA A 125 -41.11 -21.33 22.41
C ALA A 125 -41.24 -22.66 21.63
N ASP A 126 -41.38 -22.58 20.30
CA ASP A 126 -41.47 -23.76 19.44
C ASP A 126 -40.09 -24.26 19.04
N ASN A 127 -39.92 -25.58 19.05
CA ASN A 127 -38.73 -26.21 18.49
C ASN A 127 -38.61 -25.85 17.00
N PRO A 128 -37.42 -25.41 16.53
CA PRO A 128 -37.19 -25.18 15.10
C PRO A 128 -37.56 -26.43 14.30
N LYS A 129 -38.47 -26.29 13.33
CA LYS A 129 -38.86 -27.38 12.43
C LYS A 129 -38.34 -27.09 11.02
N GLY A 130 -37.55 -28.02 10.48
CA GLY A 130 -36.99 -27.92 9.12
C GLY A 130 -35.49 -27.62 9.11
N SER A 131 -34.93 -27.51 7.90
CA SER A 131 -33.55 -27.05 7.68
C SER A 131 -33.59 -25.54 7.40
N ASP A 132 -32.89 -24.77 8.22
CA ASP A 132 -32.59 -23.38 7.92
C ASP A 132 -31.22 -23.30 7.23
N GLY A 133 -31.03 -22.32 6.36
CA GLY A 133 -29.83 -22.15 5.58
C GLY A 133 -29.88 -20.86 4.79
N TYR A 134 -28.73 -20.23 4.63
CA TYR A 134 -28.57 -19.09 3.74
C TYR A 134 -27.53 -19.46 2.67
N THR A 135 -27.66 -18.87 1.49
CA THR A 135 -26.64 -18.93 0.45
C THR A 135 -26.16 -17.52 0.18
N GLN A 136 -24.84 -17.32 0.27
CA GLN A 136 -24.19 -16.09 -0.14
C GLN A 136 -23.42 -16.34 -1.43
N VAL A 137 -23.55 -15.40 -2.36
CA VAL A 137 -22.80 -15.40 -3.61
C VAL A 137 -22.02 -14.09 -3.65
N LEU A 138 -20.69 -14.19 -3.56
CA LEU A 138 -19.81 -13.05 -3.76
C LEU A 138 -19.27 -13.09 -5.18
N PHE A 139 -19.42 -11.97 -5.88
CA PHE A 139 -18.77 -11.73 -7.16
C PHE A 139 -17.59 -10.78 -6.92
N GLY A 140 -16.39 -11.25 -7.22
CA GLY A 140 -15.18 -10.42 -7.26
C GLY A 140 -14.66 -10.41 -8.69
N ASP A 141 -14.25 -9.23 -9.16
CA ASP A 141 -13.44 -9.10 -10.36
C ASP A 141 -12.00 -8.86 -9.90
N THR A 142 -11.06 -9.64 -10.41
CA THR A 142 -9.64 -9.45 -10.16
C THR A 142 -9.07 -8.88 -11.44
N THR A 143 -8.80 -7.58 -11.47
CA THR A 143 -8.11 -6.99 -12.61
C THR A 143 -6.63 -7.33 -12.50
N GLU A 144 -6.23 -8.51 -12.99
CA GLU A 144 -4.82 -8.75 -13.30
C GLU A 144 -4.45 -7.82 -14.48
N ILE A 145 -3.65 -6.79 -14.21
CA ILE A 145 -3.04 -5.94 -15.24
C ILE A 145 -1.88 -6.69 -15.90
#